data_AF-A0A6G8RZY4-F1
#
_entry.id   AF-A0A6G8RZY4-F1
#
_cell.length_a   1.000
_cell.length_b   1.000
_cell.length_c   1.000
_cell.angle_alpha   90.00
_cell.angle_beta   90.00
_cell.angle_gamma   90.00
#
_symmetry.space_group_name_H-M   'P 1'
#
loop_
_entity.id
_entity.type
_entity.pdbx_description
1 polymer ?
#
loop_
_entity_poly.entity_id
_entity_poly.type
_entity_poly.pdbx_seq_one_letter_code
_entity_poly.pdbx_strand_id
1 'polypeptide(L)' 'MFMSELTIQFGQLVRKYRKERNMSQEQLALLCNMDRSYLGRIERGEVNPTLEKIFQLADSLKIPARSLIP' A
#
# COMPACT_ATOMS: atom_id res chain seq x y z
N MET A 1 18.96 -6.94 3.10
CA MET A 1 18.49 -5.58 3.44
C MET A 1 17.44 -5.76 4.52
N PHE A 2 17.70 -5.29 5.74
CA PHE A 2 16.77 -5.50 6.86
C PHE A 2 15.45 -4.79 6.55
N MET A 3 14.39 -5.58 6.47
CA MET A 3 13.01 -5.09 6.37
C MET A 3 12.72 -4.29 7.63
N SER A 4 12.22 -3.05 7.52
CA SER A 4 11.87 -2.29 8.71
C SER A 4 10.50 -2.75 9.22
N GLU A 5 10.35 -2.84 10.54
CA GLU A 5 9.05 -3.11 11.16
C GLU A 5 7.98 -2.13 10.64
N LEU A 6 8.38 -0.89 10.38
CA LEU A 6 7.53 0.14 9.80
C LEU A 6 7.01 -0.20 8.40
N THR A 7 7.84 -0.70 7.48
CA THR A 7 7.36 -1.05 6.12
C THR A 7 6.48 -2.29 6.13
N ILE A 8 6.73 -3.23 7.04
CA ILE A 8 5.89 -4.42 7.23
C ILE A 8 4.49 -4.00 7.71
N GLN A 9 4.41 -3.19 8.77
CA GLN A 9 3.13 -2.72 9.30
C GLN A 9 2.37 -1.86 8.29
N PHE A 10 3.07 -0.96 7.59
CA PHE A 10 2.50 -0.18 6.48
C PHE A 10 1.90 -1.09 5.41
N GLY A 11 2.65 -2.08 4.94
CA GLY A 11 2.21 -3.03 3.92
C GLY A 11 0.98 -3.83 4.34
N GLN A 12 0.91 -4.23 5.61
CA GLN A 12 -0.26 -4.91 6.18
C GLN A 12 -1.50 -4.01 6.20
N LEU A 13 -1.36 -2.72 6.54
CA LEU A 13 -2.46 -1.76 6.51
C LEU A 13 -2.99 -1.57 5.07
N VAL A 14 -2.10 -1.39 4.09
CA VAL A 14 -2.48 -1.32 2.67
C VAL A 14 -3.27 -2.56 2.26
N ARG A 15 -2.76 -3.76 2.62
CA ARG A 15 -3.42 -5.03 2.31
C ARG A 15 -4.79 -5.16 2.96
N LYS A 16 -4.92 -4.74 4.22
CA LYS A 16 -6.18 -4.73 4.97
C LYS A 16 -7.23 -3.89 4.25
N TYR A 17 -6.94 -2.60 4.01
CA TYR A 17 -7.91 -1.69 3.41
C TYR A 17 -8.25 -2.02 1.96
N ARG A 18 -7.29 -2.59 1.21
CA ARG A 18 -7.56 -3.11 -0.15
C ARG A 18 -8.57 -4.25 -0.11
N LYS A 19 -8.38 -5.20 0.81
CA LYS A 19 -9.31 -6.35 0.97
C LYS A 19 -10.68 -5.91 1.45
N GLU A 20 -10.77 -4.96 2.38
CA GLU A 20 -12.05 -4.37 2.83
C GLU A 20 -12.84 -3.72 1.68
N ARG A 21 -12.15 -3.31 0.61
CA ARG A 21 -12.75 -2.76 -0.62
C ARG A 21 -12.99 -3.79 -1.72
N ASN A 22 -12.78 -5.07 -1.44
CA ASN A 22 -12.89 -6.15 -2.42
C ASN A 22 -12.03 -5.93 -3.68
N MET A 23 -10.90 -5.23 -3.53
CA MET A 23 -9.98 -4.96 -4.64
C MET A 23 -8.89 -6.03 -4.74
N SER A 24 -8.60 -6.48 -5.96
CA SER A 24 -7.38 -7.24 -6.26
C SER A 24 -6.15 -6.32 -6.24
N GLN A 25 -4.95 -6.90 -6.16
CA GLN A 25 -3.71 -6.11 -6.31
C GLN A 25 -3.67 -5.41 -7.68
N GLU A 26 -4.11 -6.08 -8.74
CA GLU A 26 -4.17 -5.49 -10.09
C GLU A 26 -5.05 -4.24 -10.11
N GLN A 27 -6.24 -4.31 -9.51
CA GLN A 27 -7.18 -3.19 -9.48
C GLN A 27 -6.61 -1.98 -8.72
N LEU A 28 -6.04 -2.19 -7.53
CA LEU A 28 -5.46 -1.08 -6.77
C LEU A 28 -4.21 -0.51 -7.46
N ALA A 29 -3.38 -1.37 -8.05
CA ALA A 29 -2.18 -0.94 -8.76
C ALA A 29 -2.54 -0.06 -9.98
N LEU A 30 -3.58 -0.44 -10.72
CA LEU A 30 -4.13 0.35 -11.82
C LEU A 30 -4.63 1.72 -11.35
N LEU A 31 -5.41 1.76 -10.26
CA LEU A 31 -5.90 3.03 -9.66
C LEU A 31 -4.74 3.93 -9.20
N CYS A 32 -3.65 3.34 -8.70
CA CYS A 32 -2.47 4.07 -8.25
C CYS A 32 -1.42 4.27 -9.35
N ASN A 33 -1.74 4.01 -10.63
CA ASN A 33 -0.80 4.08 -11.75
C ASN A 33 0.58 3.49 -11.40
N MET A 34 0.60 2.26 -10.89
CA MET A 34 1.80 1.55 -10.49
C MET A 34 1.77 0.09 -10.97
N ASP A 35 2.95 -0.52 -11.03
CA ASP A 35 3.07 -1.93 -11.36
C ASP A 35 2.49 -2.82 -10.25
N ARG A 36 1.76 -3.89 -10.63
CA ARG A 36 1.16 -4.85 -9.69
C ARG A 36 2.21 -5.53 -8.81
N SER A 37 3.38 -5.85 -9.35
CA SER A 37 4.50 -6.43 -8.57
C SER A 37 5.00 -5.42 -7.54
N TYR A 38 5.10 -4.13 -7.90
CA TYR A 38 5.46 -3.08 -6.94
C TYR A 38 4.44 -2.97 -5.79
N LEU A 39 3.13 -2.99 -6.08
CA LEU A 39 2.11 -3.05 -5.02
C LEU A 39 2.26 -4.32 -4.16
N GLY A 40 2.53 -5.47 -4.76
CA GLY A 40 2.76 -6.71 -4.04
C GLY A 40 3.96 -6.63 -3.09
N ARG A 41 5.05 -5.99 -3.52
CA ARG A 41 6.24 -5.73 -2.70
C ARG A 41 5.91 -4.77 -1.55
N ILE A 42 5.10 -3.73 -1.79
CA ILE A 42 4.59 -2.83 -0.74
C ILE A 42 3.84 -3.63 0.32
N GLU A 43 2.88 -4.46 -0.07
CA GLU A 43 2.06 -5.24 0.87
C GLU A 43 2.85 -6.28 1.68
N ARG A 44 4.02 -6.70 1.20
CA ARG A 44 4.95 -7.58 1.92
C ARG A 44 6.02 -6.82 2.71
N GLY A 45 6.00 -5.48 2.68
CA GLY A 45 6.99 -4.63 3.36
C GLY A 45 8.38 -4.65 2.73
N GLU A 46 8.51 -5.11 1.48
CA GLU A 46 9.78 -5.30 0.73
C GLU A 46 10.34 -4.01 0.14
N VAL A 47 9.59 -2.92 0.25
CA VAL A 47 9.98 -1.59 -0.23
C VAL A 47 9.55 -0.52 0.76
N ASN A 48 10.28 0.58 0.76
CA ASN A 48 9.89 1.82 1.42
C ASN A 48 9.26 2.76 0.37
N PRO A 49 7.92 2.89 0.32
CA PRO A 49 7.26 3.77 -0.65
C PRO A 49 7.54 5.24 -0.33
N THR A 50 7.57 6.07 -1.38
CA THR A 50 7.67 7.53 -1.20
C THR A 50 6.39 8.09 -0.59
N LEU A 51 6.49 9.29 0.00
CA LEU A 51 5.34 9.99 0.55
C LEU A 51 4.21 10.16 -0.49
N GLU A 52 4.55 10.50 -1.73
CA GLU A 52 3.59 10.60 -2.83
C GLU A 52 2.80 9.30 -3.04
N LYS A 53 3.49 8.14 -3.00
CA LYS A 53 2.83 6.83 -3.14
C LYS A 53 1.94 6.50 -1.94
N ILE A 54 2.32 6.91 -0.73
CA ILE A 54 1.46 6.76 0.46
C ILE A 54 0.15 7.53 0.28
N PHE A 55 0.23 8.79 -0.13
CA PHE A 55 -0.98 9.61 -0.36
C PHE A 55 -1.81 9.10 -1.54
N GLN A 56 -1.17 8.64 -2.62
CA GLN A 56 -1.87 8.05 -3.76
C GLN A 56 -2.63 6.76 -3.39
N LEU A 57 -2.02 5.91 -2.56
CA LEU A 57 -2.67 4.72 -2.01
C LEU A 57 -3.85 5.10 -1.12
N ALA A 58 -3.68 6.07 -0.23
CA ALA A 58 -4.74 6.54 0.65
C ALA A 58 -5.95 7.08 -0.13
N ASP A 59 -5.72 7.88 -1.17
CA ASP A 59 -6.80 8.42 -2.01
C ASP A 59 -7.49 7.32 -2.84
N SER A 60 -6.73 6.40 -3.44
CA SER A 60 -7.29 5.26 -4.18
C SER A 60 -8.11 4.34 -3.26
N LEU A 61 -7.64 4.18 -2.03
CA LEU A 61 -8.33 3.48 -0.96
C LEU A 61 -9.36 4.36 -0.26
N LYS A 62 -9.65 5.60 -0.65
CA LYS A 62 -10.68 6.44 -0.01
C LYS A 62 -10.62 6.40 1.54
N ILE A 63 -9.41 6.57 2.08
CA ILE A 63 -9.14 6.68 3.52
C ILE A 63 -8.20 7.85 3.79
N PRO A 64 -8.18 8.40 5.01
CA PRO A 64 -7.12 9.33 5.41
C PRO A 64 -5.74 8.67 5.34
N ALA A 65 -4.71 9.40 4.93
CA ALA A 65 -3.33 8.88 4.90
C ALA A 65 -2.86 8.40 6.29
N ARG A 66 -3.34 9.02 7.37
CA ARG A 66 -3.09 8.59 8.76
C ARG A 66 -3.50 7.13 9.01
N SER A 67 -4.50 6.61 8.30
CA SER A 67 -4.92 5.22 8.42
C SER A 67 -3.89 4.22 7.87
N LEU A 68 -2.93 4.69 7.07
CA LEU A 68 -1.80 3.88 6.57
C LEU A 68 -0.52 4.07 7.39
N ILE A 69 -0.51 4.94 8.40
CA ILE A 69 0.64 5.14 9.29
C ILE A 69 0.49 4.16 10.46
N PRO A 70 1.47 3.25 10.70
CA PRO A 70 1.47 2.36 11.84
C PRO A 70 1.54 3.05 13.21
#